data_AF-A0A433ZSU3-F1
#
_entry.id   AF-A0A433ZSU3-F1
#
_cell.length_a   1.000
_cell.length_b   1.000
_cell.length_c   1.000
_cell.angle_alpha   90.00
_cell.angle_beta   90.00
_cell.angle_gamma   90.00
#
_symmetry.space_group_name_H-M   'P 1'
#
loop_
_entity.id
_entity.type
_entity.pdbx_description
1 polymer ?
#
loop_
_entity_poly.entity_id
_entity_poly.type
_entity_poly.pdbx_seq_one_letter_code
_entity_poly.pdbx_strand_id
1 'polypeptide(L)'
;MATIPTQNAVPSEAPRDLKFNSGKIDELVTSLEHEYKDRFGRCHMTIEGMRWVFDQLMERFKVDINQAIIAAGYIPMDSFQKGAEITQRNQILRDEVTGEYYRWDGDLPKSVPVGSTPESAGGVGMGAWVGIGDASLRSELSKSSGSSMVGHGDITVGEKLGQIDTEIDEFSLNSGFNKIGRFLNIDKLREYAPSNTGMIVYVASAYSETDDEHHYGGGYFQSFDNSASPVDDGGIVIVPASGDIAWRRINFTAYDMCFWGVKPDGKTDNSEAITRATGYAKNNRVILEAPRGNIHTSEAVPIYDNMGIKGQGKAESTVFYKTTNNKFKLKKDGNVVLEVDALCAFVPEKWDLLDSSMDSFCQRGIVERCMFRRLGLTTSNVAEIKPHYGIFLGKSASPYIREVGIEGALIGIKAMCAFSGIIESVGISQWNGHGYAGIDLSQDNNGIHYMSGTSMDMRLVQVRGFQFGFYISKLQYSTMLDCTAEEISPMHGEETSYAFYFKDPYCITMNGCATEYVTGGQIMVSSLPNAAFRPALKITGYLPIDQKNPKIPTPIFAVDGGGEVSMNVVIDASDLTRQPGLSNLLPPYVSGAGAKVIIIGCAGEDWQGKSGGVFNRLA
;
A
#
# COMPACT_ATOMS: atom_id res chain seq x y z
N MET A 1 117.76 30.68 -1.09
CA MET A 1 116.32 30.97 -1.32
C MET A 1 115.63 30.87 0.04
N ALA A 2 114.96 31.92 0.54
CA ALA A 2 114.38 31.89 1.89
C ALA A 2 113.26 30.84 2.01
N THR A 3 113.36 29.94 2.99
CA THR A 3 112.50 28.74 3.17
C THR A 3 111.38 28.91 4.20
N ILE A 4 111.23 30.10 4.78
CA ILE A 4 110.26 30.37 5.85
C ILE A 4 108.95 30.88 5.22
N PRO A 5 107.79 30.25 5.50
CA PRO A 5 106.49 30.73 5.00
C PRO A 5 106.12 32.08 5.61
N THR A 6 105.28 32.84 4.92
CA THR A 6 104.71 34.09 5.45
C THR A 6 103.57 33.83 6.42
N GLN A 7 103.15 34.92 7.07
CA GLN A 7 101.93 35.01 7.86
C GLN A 7 100.76 35.65 7.07
N ASN A 8 100.80 35.61 5.72
CA ASN A 8 99.68 36.08 4.90
C ASN A 8 98.43 35.23 5.18
N ALA A 9 97.24 35.84 5.10
CA ALA A 9 95.96 35.14 5.25
C ALA A 9 95.83 33.92 4.31
N VAL A 10 95.03 32.93 4.69
CA VAL A 10 94.71 31.79 3.81
C VAL A 10 93.51 32.17 2.93
N PRO A 11 93.59 32.06 1.59
CA PRO A 11 94.72 31.57 0.80
C PRO A 11 95.81 32.64 0.56
N SER A 12 97.05 32.19 0.36
CA SER A 12 98.17 33.06 -0.04
C SER A 12 98.78 32.53 -1.32
N GLU A 13 98.94 33.40 -2.31
CA GLU A 13 99.60 33.11 -3.59
C GLU A 13 101.12 33.33 -3.54
N ALA A 14 101.67 33.72 -2.39
CA ALA A 14 103.11 33.87 -2.24
C ALA A 14 103.80 32.52 -2.55
N PRO A 15 104.77 32.45 -3.48
CA PRO A 15 105.35 31.18 -3.91
C PRO A 15 105.93 30.32 -2.78
N ARG A 16 106.45 30.98 -1.73
CA ARG A 16 106.97 30.30 -0.52
C ARG A 16 105.88 29.68 0.36
N ASP A 17 104.67 30.24 0.37
CA ASP A 17 103.53 29.68 1.10
C ASP A 17 102.92 28.52 0.33
N LEU A 18 102.86 28.62 -1.00
CA LEU A 18 102.41 27.52 -1.85
C LEU A 18 103.31 26.29 -1.68
N LYS A 19 104.64 26.49 -1.66
CA LYS A 19 105.60 25.41 -1.40
C LYS A 19 105.47 24.81 0.01
N PHE A 20 105.25 25.64 1.03
CA PHE A 20 105.04 25.15 2.40
C PHE A 20 103.73 24.36 2.49
N ASN A 21 102.65 24.91 1.94
CA ASN A 21 101.33 24.28 1.93
C ASN A 21 101.36 22.94 1.16
N SER A 22 102.07 22.84 0.03
CA SER A 22 102.19 21.55 -0.67
C SER A 22 102.92 20.50 0.17
N GLY A 23 103.93 20.88 0.95
CA GLY A 23 104.58 19.98 1.91
C GLY A 23 103.67 19.59 3.08
N LYS A 24 102.74 20.47 3.48
CA LYS A 24 101.73 20.15 4.50
C LYS A 24 100.56 19.32 3.99
N ILE A 25 100.22 19.42 2.69
CA ILE A 25 99.28 18.50 2.05
C ILE A 25 99.90 17.11 1.93
N ASP A 26 101.19 17.00 1.60
CA ASP A 26 101.91 15.73 1.66
C ASP A 26 101.83 15.14 3.07
N GLU A 27 102.13 15.93 4.12
CA GLU A 27 101.98 15.52 5.52
C GLU A 27 100.53 15.15 5.90
N LEU A 28 99.52 15.91 5.46
CA LEU A 28 98.10 15.60 5.67
C LEU A 28 97.70 14.23 5.11
N VAL A 29 98.21 13.91 3.91
CA VAL A 29 97.79 12.75 3.12
C VAL A 29 98.62 11.50 3.44
N THR A 30 99.93 11.65 3.63
CA THR A 30 100.86 10.52 3.73
C THR A 30 101.46 10.33 5.12
N SER A 31 101.31 11.29 6.04
CA SER A 31 101.82 11.12 7.40
C SER A 31 100.99 10.09 8.17
N LEU A 32 101.69 9.29 8.96
CA LEU A 32 101.09 8.38 9.94
C LEU A 32 100.82 9.08 11.29
N GLU A 33 101.34 10.29 11.47
CA GLU A 33 101.00 11.13 12.63
C GLU A 33 99.55 11.58 12.52
N HIS A 34 98.83 11.69 13.64
CA HIS A 34 97.39 12.03 13.63
C HIS A 34 97.11 13.51 13.33
N GLU A 35 98.11 14.38 13.50
CA GLU A 35 97.96 15.82 13.31
C GLU A 35 99.19 16.41 12.60
N TYR A 36 98.97 17.49 11.86
CA TYR A 36 100.02 18.32 11.30
C TYR A 36 99.79 19.79 11.65
N LYS A 37 100.87 20.58 11.69
CA LYS A 37 100.80 22.03 11.96
C LYS A 37 100.83 22.83 10.67
N ASP A 38 99.88 23.75 10.52
CA ASP A 38 99.86 24.72 9.43
C ASP A 38 100.91 25.83 9.60
N ARG A 39 100.96 26.76 8.64
CA ARG A 39 101.94 27.86 8.64
C ARG A 39 101.74 28.89 9.76
N PHE A 40 100.60 28.88 10.44
CA PHE A 40 100.31 29.70 11.62
C PHE A 40 100.52 28.91 12.92
N GLY A 41 100.96 27.66 12.82
CA GLY A 41 101.19 26.78 13.96
C GLY A 41 99.94 26.12 14.52
N ARG A 42 98.80 26.17 13.82
CA ARG A 42 97.55 25.50 14.26
C ARG A 42 97.59 24.02 13.86
N CYS A 43 97.16 23.15 14.77
CA CYS A 43 97.03 21.72 14.51
C CYS A 43 95.77 21.41 13.69
N HIS A 44 95.90 20.51 12.73
CA HIS A 44 94.82 19.93 11.94
C HIS A 44 95.02 18.43 11.88
N MET A 45 93.95 17.64 11.82
CA MET A 45 94.07 16.19 11.67
C MET A 45 94.58 15.81 10.28
N THR A 46 95.42 14.78 10.25
CA THR A 46 95.77 14.06 9.02
C THR A 46 94.65 13.08 8.63
N ILE A 47 94.76 12.47 7.46
CA ILE A 47 93.85 11.38 7.06
C ILE A 47 93.89 10.22 8.05
N GLU A 48 95.08 9.86 8.56
CA GLU A 48 95.18 8.80 9.56
C GLU A 48 94.63 9.20 10.93
N GLY A 49 94.75 10.48 11.32
CA GLY A 49 94.05 10.99 12.50
C GLY A 49 92.53 10.84 12.40
N MET A 50 91.95 11.14 11.24
CA MET A 50 90.51 10.99 11.00
C MET A 50 90.06 9.52 11.00
N ARG A 51 90.84 8.60 10.42
CA ARG A 51 90.58 7.15 10.47
C ARG A 51 90.63 6.62 11.89
N TRP A 52 91.66 7.00 12.65
CA TRP A 52 91.80 6.60 14.05
C TRP A 52 90.59 7.03 14.90
N VAL A 53 90.12 8.28 14.75
CA VAL A 53 88.91 8.73 15.46
C VAL A 53 87.68 7.90 15.04
N PHE A 54 87.53 7.61 13.76
CA PHE A 54 86.41 6.80 13.26
C PHE A 54 86.43 5.37 13.83
N ASP A 55 87.58 4.71 13.82
CA ASP A 55 87.71 3.35 14.37
C ASP A 55 87.44 3.32 15.89
N GLN A 56 87.92 4.32 16.62
CA GLN A 56 87.63 4.47 18.05
C GLN A 56 86.14 4.67 18.32
N LEU A 57 85.45 5.48 17.51
CA LEU A 57 84.00 5.68 17.62
C LEU A 57 83.23 4.39 17.32
N MET A 58 83.64 3.63 16.31
CA MET A 58 83.00 2.36 15.95
C MET A 58 83.17 1.29 17.03
N GLU A 59 84.36 1.18 17.63
CA GLU A 59 84.59 0.23 18.73
C GLU A 59 83.80 0.62 19.99
N ARG A 60 83.72 1.91 20.30
CA ARG A 60 82.91 2.39 21.44
C ARG A 60 81.42 2.09 21.26
N PHE A 61 80.89 2.29 20.05
CA PHE A 61 79.49 2.03 19.76
C PHE A 61 79.11 0.54 19.95
N LYS A 62 80.03 -0.39 19.62
CA LYS A 62 79.84 -1.83 19.87
C LYS A 62 79.78 -2.16 21.37
N VAL A 63 80.62 -1.52 22.18
CA VAL A 63 80.65 -1.71 23.64
C VAL A 63 79.37 -1.21 24.28
N ASP A 64 78.88 -0.03 23.88
CA ASP A 64 77.68 0.59 24.46
C ASP A 64 76.42 -0.26 24.21
N ILE A 65 76.29 -0.88 23.03
CA ILE A 65 75.18 -1.80 22.72
C ILE A 65 75.21 -3.06 23.60
N ASN A 66 76.38 -3.68 23.76
CA ASN A 66 76.51 -4.87 24.60
C ASN A 66 76.21 -4.58 26.07
N GLN A 67 76.61 -3.40 26.56
CA GLN A 67 76.28 -2.97 27.93
C GLN A 67 74.78 -2.74 28.11
N ALA A 68 74.09 -2.16 27.12
CA ALA A 68 72.64 -1.97 27.19
C ALA A 68 71.87 -3.31 27.28
N ILE A 69 72.32 -4.33 26.53
CA ILE A 69 71.73 -5.69 26.56
C ILE A 69 71.93 -6.36 27.93
N ILE A 70 73.14 -6.23 28.50
CA ILE A 70 73.45 -6.78 29.83
C ILE A 70 72.65 -6.05 30.91
N ALA A 71 72.53 -4.72 30.81
CA ALA A 71 71.72 -3.92 31.74
C ALA A 71 70.22 -4.29 31.70
N ALA A 72 69.72 -4.73 30.53
CA ALA A 72 68.37 -5.26 30.37
C ALA A 72 68.20 -6.71 30.92
N GLY A 73 69.26 -7.30 31.50
CA GLY A 73 69.23 -8.61 32.17
C GLY A 73 69.51 -9.81 31.26
N TYR A 74 69.92 -9.58 30.01
CA TYR A 74 70.23 -10.63 29.05
C TYR A 74 71.73 -10.87 28.88
N ILE A 75 72.12 -12.12 28.63
CA ILE A 75 73.51 -12.51 28.37
C ILE A 75 73.66 -12.85 26.88
N PRO A 76 74.23 -11.97 26.05
CA PRO A 76 74.42 -12.27 24.64
C PRO A 76 75.52 -13.32 24.46
N MET A 77 75.17 -14.43 23.82
CA MET A 77 76.07 -15.56 23.54
C MET A 77 76.78 -15.48 22.18
N ASP A 78 76.53 -14.40 21.41
CA ASP A 78 76.90 -14.15 20.01
C ASP A 78 75.72 -14.42 19.04
N SER A 79 75.84 -15.38 18.11
CA SER A 79 74.86 -15.55 17.04
C SER A 79 74.51 -16.99 16.66
N PHE A 80 73.35 -17.18 16.02
CA PHE A 80 72.95 -18.47 15.48
C PHE A 80 73.95 -19.00 14.43
N GLN A 81 74.56 -18.09 13.66
CA GLN A 81 75.51 -18.44 12.60
C GLN A 81 76.81 -19.02 13.15
N LYS A 82 77.23 -18.63 14.35
CA LYS A 82 78.42 -19.18 15.03
C LYS A 82 78.15 -20.38 15.90
N GLY A 83 76.87 -20.67 16.17
CA GLY A 83 76.46 -21.72 17.09
C GLY A 83 76.74 -21.38 18.56
N ALA A 84 76.02 -22.00 19.46
CA ALA A 84 76.18 -21.81 20.90
C ALA A 84 75.54 -22.95 21.69
N GLU A 85 75.84 -23.00 22.99
CA GLU A 85 75.13 -23.83 23.94
C GLU A 85 74.42 -22.94 24.96
N ILE A 86 73.08 -22.92 24.89
CA ILE A 86 72.25 -22.17 25.84
C ILE A 86 72.06 -23.03 27.08
N THR A 87 72.59 -22.56 28.20
CA THR A 87 72.55 -23.23 29.50
C THR A 87 71.72 -22.44 30.52
N GLN A 88 71.44 -21.16 30.26
CA GLN A 88 70.67 -20.28 31.13
C GLN A 88 69.50 -19.64 30.38
N ARG A 89 68.40 -19.41 31.09
CA ARG A 89 67.13 -18.92 30.50
C ARG A 89 67.20 -17.46 30.01
N ASN A 90 68.16 -16.69 30.47
CA ASN A 90 68.40 -15.30 30.05
C ASN A 90 69.56 -15.16 29.04
N GLN A 91 70.11 -16.27 28.53
CA GLN A 91 71.05 -16.24 27.42
C GLN A 91 70.31 -16.03 26.10
N ILE A 92 70.86 -15.16 25.26
CA ILE A 92 70.23 -14.73 24.01
C ILE A 92 71.20 -14.91 22.85
N LEU A 93 70.65 -15.23 21.68
CA LEU A 93 71.38 -15.31 20.42
C LEU A 93 70.82 -14.31 19.44
N ARG A 94 71.73 -13.65 18.72
CA ARG A 94 71.36 -12.79 17.59
C ARG A 94 71.29 -13.60 16.31
N ASP A 95 70.29 -13.34 15.48
CA ASP A 95 70.36 -13.71 14.07
C ASP A 95 71.11 -12.60 13.32
N GLU A 96 72.30 -12.89 12.79
CA GLU A 96 73.11 -11.90 12.07
C GLU A 96 72.47 -11.40 10.77
N VAL A 97 71.52 -12.17 10.19
CA VAL A 97 70.85 -11.78 8.94
C VAL A 97 69.79 -10.71 9.20
N THR A 98 68.97 -10.89 10.22
CA THR A 98 67.86 -9.97 10.56
C THR A 98 68.27 -8.92 11.60
N GLY A 99 69.32 -9.18 12.37
CA GLY A 99 69.77 -8.35 13.49
C GLY A 99 68.97 -8.56 14.78
N GLU A 100 67.98 -9.47 14.77
CA GLU A 100 67.08 -9.71 15.90
C GLU A 100 67.68 -10.63 16.96
N TYR A 101 67.26 -10.46 18.21
CA TYR A 101 67.69 -11.29 19.34
C TYR A 101 66.59 -12.23 19.81
N TYR A 102 66.96 -13.47 20.12
CA TYR A 102 66.05 -14.53 20.56
C TYR A 102 66.54 -15.15 21.86
N ARG A 103 65.59 -15.50 22.74
CA ARG A 103 65.84 -16.34 23.92
C ARG A 103 65.24 -17.73 23.71
N TRP A 104 65.85 -18.77 24.27
CA TRP A 104 65.27 -20.11 24.24
C TRP A 104 64.27 -20.28 25.39
N ASP A 105 63.08 -20.76 25.06
CA ASP A 105 61.99 -20.96 26.03
C ASP A 105 61.73 -22.43 26.38
N GLY A 106 62.34 -23.37 25.63
CA GLY A 106 62.26 -24.81 25.86
C GLY A 106 63.23 -25.33 26.94
N ASP A 107 63.44 -26.64 26.93
CA ASP A 107 64.33 -27.31 27.89
C ASP A 107 65.81 -26.95 27.68
N LEU A 108 66.56 -26.87 28.78
CA LEU A 108 67.98 -26.53 28.81
C LEU A 108 68.81 -27.74 29.30
N PRO A 109 70.05 -27.94 28.80
CA PRO A 109 70.74 -27.09 27.84
C PRO A 109 70.27 -27.29 26.39
N LYS A 110 70.33 -26.23 25.60
CA LYS A 110 70.01 -26.23 24.17
C LYS A 110 71.27 -26.01 23.34
N SER A 111 71.65 -27.04 22.59
CA SER A 111 72.72 -26.95 21.59
C SER A 111 72.20 -26.33 20.28
N VAL A 112 72.91 -25.32 19.77
CA VAL A 112 72.64 -24.61 18.53
C VAL A 112 73.78 -24.86 17.55
N PRO A 113 73.56 -25.61 16.46
CA PRO A 113 74.60 -25.89 15.47
C PRO A 113 75.09 -24.63 14.76
N VAL A 114 76.35 -24.63 14.36
CA VAL A 114 76.96 -23.58 13.52
C VAL A 114 76.17 -23.43 12.21
N GLY A 115 75.96 -22.19 11.76
CA GLY A 115 75.26 -21.87 10.51
C GLY A 115 73.74 -21.99 10.57
N SER A 116 73.14 -22.11 11.75
CA SER A 116 71.68 -22.23 11.91
C SER A 116 70.95 -20.88 11.83
N THR A 117 69.61 -20.94 11.74
CA THR A 117 68.66 -19.85 12.00
C THR A 117 67.75 -20.23 13.18
N PRO A 118 66.98 -19.30 13.77
CA PRO A 118 65.98 -19.65 14.79
C PRO A 118 65.04 -20.78 14.35
N GLU A 119 64.55 -20.72 13.10
CA GLU A 119 63.71 -21.76 12.51
C GLU A 119 64.44 -23.10 12.40
N SER A 120 65.66 -23.13 11.85
CA SER A 120 66.39 -24.38 11.66
C SER A 120 66.95 -24.97 12.97
N ALA A 121 67.09 -24.16 14.01
CA ALA A 121 67.60 -24.55 15.32
C ALA A 121 66.52 -24.97 16.32
N GLY A 122 65.25 -25.08 15.91
CA GLY A 122 64.17 -25.57 16.79
C GLY A 122 62.82 -24.85 16.63
N GLY A 123 62.71 -23.88 15.72
CA GLY A 123 61.49 -23.13 15.49
C GLY A 123 61.34 -21.89 16.38
N VAL A 124 60.48 -20.97 15.97
CA VAL A 124 60.12 -19.76 16.73
C VAL A 124 58.74 -19.93 17.34
N GLY A 125 58.59 -19.71 18.65
CA GLY A 125 57.33 -19.87 19.37
C GLY A 125 57.49 -20.26 20.85
N MET A 126 56.37 -20.47 21.54
CA MET A 126 56.33 -20.91 22.94
C MET A 126 56.97 -22.30 23.09
N GLY A 127 57.88 -22.44 24.05
CA GLY A 127 58.70 -23.66 24.20
C GLY A 127 59.84 -23.81 23.17
N ALA A 128 60.06 -22.80 22.31
CA ALA A 128 61.13 -22.75 21.31
C ALA A 128 61.86 -21.39 21.36
N TRP A 129 62.35 -20.87 20.23
CA TRP A 129 62.98 -19.53 20.21
C TRP A 129 61.92 -18.43 20.29
N VAL A 130 62.12 -17.46 21.18
CA VAL A 130 61.21 -16.32 21.36
C VAL A 130 61.98 -15.02 21.10
N GLY A 131 61.54 -14.26 20.10
CA GLY A 131 62.13 -12.96 19.77
C GLY A 131 61.92 -11.96 20.90
N ILE A 132 62.94 -11.17 21.21
CA ILE A 132 63.00 -10.24 22.36
C ILE A 132 62.42 -8.85 21.98
N GLY A 133 61.89 -8.70 20.75
CA GLY A 133 61.27 -7.47 20.23
C GLY A 133 59.83 -7.61 19.70
N ASP A 134 59.26 -6.50 19.23
CA ASP A 134 57.86 -6.34 18.75
C ASP A 134 57.48 -7.22 17.53
N ALA A 135 58.45 -7.77 16.80
CA ALA A 135 58.21 -8.59 15.61
C ALA A 135 57.37 -9.86 15.90
N SER A 136 57.61 -10.50 17.05
CA SER A 136 56.81 -11.65 17.50
C SER A 136 55.35 -11.25 17.76
N LEU A 137 55.12 -10.09 18.40
CA LEU A 137 53.78 -9.57 18.65
C LEU A 137 53.06 -9.20 17.35
N ARG A 138 53.74 -8.54 16.40
CA ARG A 138 53.17 -8.22 15.07
C ARG A 138 52.80 -9.48 14.30
N SER A 139 53.63 -10.52 14.36
CA SER A 139 53.35 -11.82 13.74
C SER A 139 52.10 -12.46 14.34
N GLU A 140 51.98 -12.51 15.68
CA GLU A 140 50.79 -13.02 16.37
C GLU A 140 49.52 -12.21 16.06
N LEU A 141 49.59 -10.88 16.04
CA LEU A 141 48.46 -10.01 15.69
C LEU A 141 48.01 -10.13 14.22
N SER A 142 48.90 -10.59 13.32
CA SER A 142 48.58 -10.78 11.89
C SER A 142 47.84 -12.08 11.57
N LYS A 143 47.78 -13.02 12.52
CA LYS A 143 47.06 -14.30 12.35
C LYS A 143 45.54 -14.09 12.41
N SER A 144 44.77 -15.06 11.93
CA SER A 144 43.29 -15.05 12.04
C SER A 144 42.79 -14.99 13.48
N SER A 145 43.56 -15.52 14.43
CA SER A 145 43.29 -15.44 15.87
C SER A 145 43.80 -14.15 16.53
N GLY A 146 44.46 -13.27 15.78
CA GLY A 146 45.08 -12.05 16.31
C GLY A 146 44.06 -11.11 16.96
N SER A 147 42.83 -11.07 16.46
CA SER A 147 41.73 -10.28 17.05
C SER A 147 41.34 -10.74 18.45
N SER A 148 41.46 -12.03 18.76
CA SER A 148 41.25 -12.58 20.11
C SER A 148 42.38 -12.22 21.08
N MET A 149 43.49 -11.66 20.59
CA MET A 149 44.63 -11.22 21.41
C MET A 149 44.57 -9.73 21.75
N VAL A 150 43.62 -8.99 21.17
CA VAL A 150 43.45 -7.54 21.37
C VAL A 150 42.23 -7.29 22.25
N GLY A 151 42.42 -6.62 23.39
CA GLY A 151 41.33 -6.25 24.29
C GLY A 151 40.43 -5.15 23.72
N HIS A 152 39.13 -5.22 24.06
CA HIS A 152 38.09 -4.24 23.76
C HIS A 152 37.08 -4.18 24.93
N GLY A 153 37.31 -3.27 25.88
CA GLY A 153 36.54 -3.24 27.12
C GLY A 153 36.77 -4.51 27.94
N ASP A 154 35.70 -5.20 28.34
CA ASP A 154 35.73 -6.44 29.12
C ASP A 154 35.86 -7.72 28.27
N ILE A 155 35.90 -7.58 26.93
CA ILE A 155 36.03 -8.68 25.96
C ILE A 155 37.20 -8.44 25.00
N THR A 156 37.44 -9.35 24.07
CA THR A 156 38.41 -9.20 22.98
C THR A 156 37.75 -8.65 21.70
N VAL A 157 38.55 -8.10 20.79
CA VAL A 157 38.07 -7.69 19.45
C VAL A 157 37.47 -8.90 18.71
N GLY A 158 38.08 -10.09 18.85
CA GLY A 158 37.57 -11.33 18.25
C GLY A 158 36.16 -11.70 18.75
N GLU A 159 35.93 -11.63 20.06
CA GLU A 159 34.59 -11.86 20.63
C GLU A 159 33.58 -10.82 20.17
N LYS A 160 33.98 -9.55 20.07
CA LYS A 160 33.07 -8.50 19.57
C LYS A 160 32.70 -8.70 18.10
N LEU A 161 33.65 -9.13 17.27
CA LEU A 161 33.38 -9.48 15.86
C LEU A 161 32.41 -10.66 15.77
N GLY A 162 32.59 -11.70 16.58
CA GLY A 162 31.66 -12.84 16.61
C GLY A 162 30.23 -12.46 17.04
N GLN A 163 30.09 -11.51 17.97
CA GLN A 163 28.77 -10.95 18.32
C GLN A 163 28.14 -10.20 17.13
N ILE A 164 28.93 -9.41 16.40
CA ILE A 164 28.46 -8.69 15.20
C ILE A 164 28.05 -9.69 14.10
N ASP A 165 28.83 -10.74 13.87
CA ASP A 165 28.49 -11.78 12.89
C ASP A 165 27.16 -12.46 13.27
N THR A 166 26.95 -12.74 14.55
CA THR A 166 25.68 -13.30 15.05
C THR A 166 24.52 -12.33 14.81
N GLU A 167 24.70 -11.03 15.07
CA GLU A 167 23.68 -10.02 14.77
C GLU A 167 23.39 -9.94 13.26
N ILE A 168 24.41 -10.00 12.41
CA ILE A 168 24.28 -10.01 10.94
C ILE A 168 23.51 -11.24 10.45
N ASP A 169 23.81 -12.41 10.99
CA ASP A 169 23.09 -13.65 10.68
C ASP A 169 21.62 -13.54 11.09
N GLU A 170 21.33 -12.98 12.26
CA GLU A 170 19.96 -12.73 12.70
C GLU A 170 19.23 -11.70 11.83
N PHE A 171 19.92 -10.66 11.33
CA PHE A 171 19.35 -9.71 10.37
C PHE A 171 19.03 -10.35 9.02
N SER A 172 19.74 -11.42 8.65
CA SER A 172 19.54 -12.13 7.39
C SER A 172 18.31 -13.06 7.41
N LEU A 173 17.74 -13.32 8.59
CA LEU A 173 16.48 -14.06 8.74
C LEU A 173 15.27 -13.20 8.38
N ASN A 174 14.14 -13.83 8.01
CA ASN A 174 12.88 -13.12 7.75
C ASN A 174 12.41 -12.27 8.96
N SER A 175 12.73 -12.70 10.19
CA SER A 175 12.45 -11.95 11.42
C SER A 175 13.43 -10.80 11.69
N GLY A 176 14.58 -10.77 11.01
CA GLY A 176 15.60 -9.73 11.12
C GLY A 176 15.07 -8.35 10.74
N PHE A 177 14.15 -8.28 9.78
CA PHE A 177 13.50 -7.03 9.37
C PHE A 177 12.70 -6.37 10.51
N ASN A 178 12.11 -7.16 11.42
CA ASN A 178 11.36 -6.61 12.55
C ASN A 178 12.27 -5.79 13.48
N LYS A 179 13.54 -6.19 13.62
CA LYS A 179 14.53 -5.48 14.46
C LYS A 179 14.88 -4.09 13.93
N ILE A 180 14.70 -3.85 12.64
CA ILE A 180 14.93 -2.54 12.01
C ILE A 180 13.63 -1.79 11.71
N GLY A 181 12.50 -2.20 12.29
CA GLY A 181 11.22 -1.52 12.13
C GLY A 181 10.54 -1.78 10.77
N ARG A 182 10.79 -2.96 10.17
CA ARG A 182 10.07 -3.42 8.98
C ARG A 182 9.29 -4.70 9.30
N PHE A 183 7.98 -4.65 9.17
CA PHE A 183 7.08 -5.77 9.47
C PHE A 183 6.40 -6.28 8.20
N LEU A 184 6.14 -7.59 8.11
CA LEU A 184 5.42 -8.15 6.97
C LEU A 184 3.96 -7.66 6.93
N ASN A 185 3.28 -7.76 8.06
CA ASN A 185 1.85 -7.47 8.18
C ASN A 185 1.50 -6.82 9.53
N ILE A 186 0.24 -6.42 9.68
CA ILE A 186 -0.26 -5.76 10.90
C ILE A 186 -0.18 -6.70 12.11
N ASP A 187 -0.37 -8.01 11.95
CA ASP A 187 -0.25 -8.96 13.06
C ASP A 187 1.17 -8.99 13.62
N LYS A 188 2.19 -8.93 12.74
CA LYS A 188 3.59 -8.78 13.16
C LYS A 188 3.89 -7.42 13.81
N LEU A 189 3.20 -6.37 13.39
CA LEU A 189 3.29 -5.07 14.09
C LEU A 189 2.67 -5.13 15.50
N ARG A 190 1.55 -5.85 15.68
CA ARG A 190 0.90 -6.03 17.01
C ARG A 190 1.77 -6.77 18.01
N GLU A 191 2.62 -7.68 17.54
CA GLU A 191 3.61 -8.39 18.36
C GLU A 191 4.72 -7.46 18.89
N TYR A 192 4.88 -6.27 18.32
CA TYR A 192 5.98 -5.35 18.63
C TYR A 192 5.50 -4.07 19.33
N ALA A 193 5.66 -4.03 20.67
CA ALA A 193 5.37 -2.85 21.47
C ALA A 193 6.49 -1.78 21.29
N PRO A 194 6.17 -0.55 20.87
CA PRO A 194 7.15 0.52 20.76
C PRO A 194 7.71 0.92 22.12
N SER A 195 9.02 1.16 22.18
CA SER A 195 9.69 1.59 23.42
C SER A 195 9.53 3.08 23.71
N ASN A 196 9.28 3.89 22.68
CA ASN A 196 9.14 5.35 22.77
C ASN A 196 8.07 5.84 21.78
N THR A 197 7.51 7.02 22.03
CA THR A 197 6.65 7.72 21.06
C THR A 197 7.47 8.33 19.93
N GLY A 198 6.86 8.49 18.75
CA GLY A 198 7.48 9.11 17.58
C GLY A 198 8.32 8.16 16.70
N MET A 199 8.50 6.90 17.10
CA MET A 199 9.18 5.88 16.28
C MET A 199 8.39 5.66 14.99
N ILE A 200 9.09 5.55 13.85
CA ILE A 200 8.47 5.26 12.56
C ILE A 200 8.90 3.89 12.09
N VAL A 201 7.93 3.08 11.68
CA VAL A 201 8.12 1.73 11.15
C VAL A 201 7.37 1.58 9.84
N TYR A 202 7.75 0.59 9.04
CA TYR A 202 7.10 0.25 7.78
C TYR A 202 6.47 -1.13 7.87
N VAL A 203 5.22 -1.24 7.42
CA VAL A 203 4.52 -2.52 7.25
C VAL A 203 4.36 -2.77 5.75
N ALA A 204 4.84 -3.92 5.25
CA ALA A 204 4.84 -4.23 3.83
C ALA A 204 3.42 -4.45 3.27
N SER A 205 2.57 -5.13 4.03
CA SER A 205 1.19 -5.45 3.68
C SER A 205 0.27 -5.26 4.88
N ALA A 206 -1.02 -5.06 4.71
CA ALA A 206 -1.94 -5.06 5.83
C ALA A 206 -2.12 -6.49 6.38
N TYR A 207 -2.33 -7.47 5.49
CA TYR A 207 -2.79 -8.82 5.82
C TYR A 207 -2.21 -9.91 4.89
N SER A 208 -0.95 -9.77 4.49
CA SER A 208 -0.25 -10.86 3.81
C SER A 208 0.17 -11.94 4.81
N GLU A 209 -0.12 -13.21 4.52
CA GLU A 209 0.32 -14.38 5.25
C GLU A 209 1.79 -14.72 4.96
N THR A 210 2.25 -14.45 3.73
CA THR A 210 3.61 -14.79 3.26
C THR A 210 4.30 -13.60 2.60
N ASP A 211 5.61 -13.72 2.37
CA ASP A 211 6.47 -12.71 1.74
C ASP A 211 6.48 -12.77 0.20
N ASP A 212 5.98 -13.85 -0.39
CA ASP A 212 5.91 -14.07 -1.85
C ASP A 212 4.59 -13.61 -2.49
N GLU A 213 3.56 -13.33 -1.69
CA GLU A 213 2.30 -12.83 -2.22
C GLU A 213 2.37 -11.34 -2.62
N HIS A 214 1.43 -10.92 -3.47
CA HIS A 214 1.29 -9.51 -3.76
C HIS A 214 0.78 -8.76 -2.53
N HIS A 215 1.54 -7.78 -2.04
CA HIS A 215 1.21 -7.02 -0.85
C HIS A 215 0.23 -5.89 -1.12
N TYR A 216 -0.76 -5.72 -0.23
CA TYR A 216 -1.76 -4.66 -0.31
C TYR A 216 -1.89 -3.96 1.04
N GLY A 217 -2.16 -2.65 1.06
CA GLY A 217 -2.51 -1.94 2.29
C GLY A 217 -1.37 -1.74 3.29
N GLY A 218 -0.12 -1.99 2.89
CA GLY A 218 1.07 -1.61 3.66
C GLY A 218 1.19 -0.10 3.84
N GLY A 219 2.23 0.34 4.55
CA GLY A 219 2.47 1.77 4.79
C GLY A 219 3.30 2.03 6.03
N TYR A 220 3.52 3.32 6.31
CA TYR A 220 4.26 3.77 7.47
C TYR A 220 3.34 3.93 8.68
N PHE A 221 3.86 3.55 9.84
CA PHE A 221 3.21 3.75 11.13
C PHE A 221 4.14 4.54 12.05
N GLN A 222 3.55 5.43 12.84
CA GLN A 222 4.26 6.17 13.88
C GLN A 222 3.73 5.78 15.26
N SER A 223 4.61 5.57 16.23
CA SER A 223 4.18 5.29 17.61
C SER A 223 3.65 6.55 18.31
N PHE A 224 2.62 6.41 19.13
CA PHE A 224 2.02 7.50 19.91
C PHE A 224 1.43 6.98 21.23
N ASP A 225 1.32 7.86 22.22
CA ASP A 225 0.68 7.54 23.50
C ASP A 225 -0.82 7.29 23.28
N ASN A 226 -1.29 6.09 23.65
CA ASN A 226 -2.67 5.65 23.47
C ASN A 226 -3.37 5.34 24.80
N SER A 227 -2.78 5.77 25.92
CA SER A 227 -3.26 5.48 27.28
C SER A 227 -4.68 5.98 27.56
N ALA A 228 -5.13 7.04 26.88
CA ALA A 228 -6.46 7.63 27.08
C ALA A 228 -7.58 6.97 26.25
N SER A 229 -7.28 6.19 25.20
CA SER A 229 -8.30 5.61 24.31
C SER A 229 -7.78 4.40 23.50
N PRO A 230 -7.57 3.23 24.14
CA PRO A 230 -7.02 2.06 23.48
C PRO A 230 -8.04 1.41 22.55
N VAL A 231 -8.09 1.83 21.29
CA VAL A 231 -8.92 1.21 20.25
C VAL A 231 -8.01 0.71 19.13
N ASP A 232 -7.88 -0.61 19.00
CA ASP A 232 -7.35 -1.24 17.78
C ASP A 232 -8.48 -1.27 16.76
N ASP A 233 -8.29 -0.62 15.62
CA ASP A 233 -9.27 -0.59 14.53
C ASP A 233 -8.89 -1.47 13.35
N GLY A 234 -7.76 -2.17 13.45
CA GLY A 234 -7.25 -3.10 12.46
C GLY A 234 -6.71 -2.51 11.16
N GLY A 235 -6.60 -1.19 11.04
CA GLY A 235 -6.06 -0.57 9.81
C GLY A 235 -5.31 0.74 10.03
N ILE A 236 -5.88 1.68 10.79
CA ILE A 236 -5.30 2.99 11.10
C ILE A 236 -4.58 2.97 12.45
N VAL A 237 -5.22 2.50 13.51
CA VAL A 237 -4.63 2.36 14.85
C VAL A 237 -4.47 0.89 15.19
N ILE A 238 -3.23 0.50 15.46
CA ILE A 238 -2.83 -0.86 15.81
C ILE A 238 -2.29 -0.84 17.24
N VAL A 239 -2.97 -1.53 18.14
CA VAL A 239 -2.61 -1.57 19.56
C VAL A 239 -1.81 -2.86 19.82
N PRO A 240 -0.55 -2.77 20.24
CA PRO A 240 0.25 -3.93 20.58
C PRO A 240 -0.35 -4.75 21.74
N ALA A 241 0.05 -6.00 21.86
CA ALA A 241 -0.45 -6.90 22.91
C ALA A 241 -0.10 -6.45 24.35
N SER A 242 0.91 -5.58 24.51
CA SER A 242 1.34 -5.03 25.80
C SER A 242 1.85 -3.59 25.65
N GLY A 243 1.81 -2.83 26.74
CA GLY A 243 2.28 -1.43 26.80
C GLY A 243 1.17 -0.39 26.59
N ASP A 244 1.52 0.88 26.81
CA ASP A 244 0.60 2.03 26.75
C ASP A 244 0.75 2.86 25.44
N ILE A 245 1.64 2.42 24.53
CA ILE A 245 1.96 3.11 23.28
C ILE A 245 1.48 2.25 22.10
N ALA A 246 0.74 2.87 21.17
CA ALA A 246 0.20 2.22 19.99
C ALA A 246 0.84 2.74 18.70
N TRP A 247 0.52 2.08 17.58
CA TRP A 247 0.93 2.49 16.25
C TRP A 247 -0.22 3.17 15.53
N ARG A 248 0.01 4.34 14.93
CA ARG A 248 -0.94 4.98 14.01
C ARG A 248 -0.37 5.01 12.61
N ARG A 249 -1.17 4.67 11.62
CA ARG A 249 -0.83 4.83 10.21
C ARG A 249 -0.64 6.30 9.89
N ILE A 250 0.39 6.63 9.12
CA ILE A 250 0.70 7.99 8.68
C ILE A 250 0.94 8.01 7.16
N ASN A 251 1.00 9.21 6.59
CA ASN A 251 1.32 9.45 5.18
C ASN A 251 0.35 8.80 4.18
N PHE A 252 -0.95 8.97 4.41
CA PHE A 252 -2.01 8.60 3.46
C PHE A 252 -2.99 9.77 3.30
N THR A 253 -3.64 9.86 2.14
CA THR A 253 -4.60 10.94 1.81
C THR A 253 -6.04 10.44 1.72
N ALA A 254 -6.24 9.13 1.74
CA ALA A 254 -7.54 8.48 1.65
C ALA A 254 -7.56 7.17 2.46
N TYR A 255 -8.74 6.81 2.95
CA TYR A 255 -8.96 5.58 3.71
C TYR A 255 -9.13 4.41 2.73
N ASP A 256 -8.01 3.78 2.37
CA ASP A 256 -8.00 2.65 1.44
C ASP A 256 -8.53 1.38 2.13
N MET A 257 -9.49 0.69 1.49
CA MET A 257 -10.04 -0.56 2.03
C MET A 257 -8.97 -1.65 2.20
N CYS A 258 -7.87 -1.60 1.44
CA CYS A 258 -6.73 -2.50 1.62
C CYS A 258 -6.09 -2.37 3.01
N PHE A 259 -6.24 -1.24 3.71
CA PHE A 259 -5.73 -1.08 5.08
C PHE A 259 -6.34 -2.08 6.06
N TRP A 260 -7.56 -2.56 5.79
CA TRP A 260 -8.25 -3.59 6.58
C TRP A 260 -8.21 -4.98 5.94
N GLY A 261 -7.38 -5.16 4.90
CA GLY A 261 -7.09 -6.45 4.28
C GLY A 261 -7.93 -6.80 3.06
N VAL A 262 -8.63 -5.84 2.44
CA VAL A 262 -9.30 -6.09 1.16
C VAL A 262 -8.25 -6.32 0.07
N LYS A 263 -8.32 -7.48 -0.60
CA LYS A 263 -7.44 -7.90 -1.70
C LYS A 263 -8.24 -7.94 -3.01
N PRO A 264 -7.94 -7.08 -4.00
CA PRO A 264 -8.61 -7.06 -5.31
C PRO A 264 -8.04 -8.10 -6.29
N ASP A 265 -7.72 -9.31 -5.80
CA ASP A 265 -6.97 -10.34 -6.50
C ASP A 265 -7.83 -11.32 -7.32
N GLY A 266 -9.16 -11.15 -7.27
CA GLY A 266 -10.13 -12.05 -7.92
C GLY A 266 -10.16 -13.46 -7.34
N LYS A 267 -9.69 -13.67 -6.11
CA LYS A 267 -9.61 -15.00 -5.46
C LYS A 267 -10.05 -14.97 -4.01
N THR A 268 -9.54 -14.00 -3.25
CA THR A 268 -9.76 -13.88 -1.80
C THR A 268 -11.21 -13.52 -1.50
N ASP A 269 -11.84 -14.21 -0.54
CA ASP A 269 -13.13 -13.78 0.00
C ASP A 269 -12.91 -12.62 0.98
N ASN A 270 -13.35 -11.43 0.59
CA ASN A 270 -13.11 -10.19 1.32
C ASN A 270 -14.23 -9.85 2.31
N SER A 271 -15.22 -10.73 2.55
CA SER A 271 -16.39 -10.41 3.39
C SER A 271 -16.00 -9.90 4.80
N GLU A 272 -15.03 -10.54 5.46
CA GLU A 272 -14.53 -10.09 6.76
C GLU A 272 -13.73 -8.78 6.67
N ALA A 273 -12.90 -8.63 5.65
CA ALA A 273 -12.10 -7.41 5.44
C ALA A 273 -12.98 -6.19 5.13
N ILE A 274 -14.01 -6.38 4.29
CA ILE A 274 -15.03 -5.37 3.99
C ILE A 274 -15.80 -5.02 5.26
N THR A 275 -16.15 -6.00 6.10
CA THR A 275 -16.82 -5.76 7.39
C THR A 275 -15.97 -4.88 8.32
N ARG A 276 -14.66 -5.15 8.42
CA ARG A 276 -13.74 -4.31 9.21
C ARG A 276 -13.64 -2.89 8.65
N ALA A 277 -13.41 -2.75 7.34
CA ALA A 277 -13.27 -1.45 6.68
C ALA A 277 -14.55 -0.60 6.84
N THR A 278 -15.71 -1.18 6.54
CA THR A 278 -17.01 -0.48 6.65
C THR A 278 -17.40 -0.22 8.10
N GLY A 279 -16.98 -1.06 9.05
CA GLY A 279 -17.09 -0.79 10.49
C GLY A 279 -16.31 0.45 10.92
N TYR A 280 -15.06 0.58 10.47
CA TYR A 280 -14.29 1.81 10.70
C TYR A 280 -14.95 3.03 10.06
N ALA A 281 -15.40 2.89 8.81
CA ALA A 281 -16.04 3.98 8.07
C ALA A 281 -17.33 4.46 8.73
N LYS A 282 -18.16 3.53 9.21
CA LYS A 282 -19.37 3.82 10.00
C LYS A 282 -19.04 4.62 11.25
N ASN A 283 -18.06 4.17 12.03
CA ASN A 283 -17.72 4.79 13.32
C ASN A 283 -17.08 6.17 13.17
N ASN A 284 -16.34 6.38 12.07
CA ASN A 284 -15.59 7.62 11.82
C ASN A 284 -16.25 8.55 10.79
N ARG A 285 -17.35 8.11 10.16
CA ARG A 285 -18.11 8.85 9.14
C ARG A 285 -17.26 9.27 7.94
N VAL A 286 -16.52 8.31 7.37
CA VAL A 286 -15.58 8.54 6.27
C VAL A 286 -15.99 7.80 5.00
N ILE A 287 -15.46 8.25 3.87
CA ILE A 287 -15.56 7.56 2.58
C ILE A 287 -14.31 6.70 2.42
N LEU A 288 -14.51 5.43 2.10
CA LEU A 288 -13.46 4.48 1.78
C LEU A 288 -13.13 4.53 0.29
N GLU A 289 -11.86 4.49 -0.05
CA GLU A 289 -11.41 4.23 -1.43
C GLU A 289 -11.25 2.72 -1.61
N ALA A 290 -12.04 2.14 -2.51
CA ALA A 290 -11.96 0.74 -2.88
C ALA A 290 -10.87 0.55 -3.94
N PRO A 291 -10.00 -0.46 -3.79
CA PRO A 291 -8.88 -0.65 -4.70
C PRO A 291 -9.35 -1.04 -6.11
N ARG A 292 -8.53 -0.74 -7.11
CA ARG A 292 -8.73 -1.22 -8.48
C ARG A 292 -8.55 -2.74 -8.55
N GLY A 293 -9.46 -3.43 -9.23
CA GLY A 293 -9.41 -4.86 -9.51
C GLY A 293 -10.69 -5.60 -9.13
N ASN A 294 -10.59 -6.92 -8.97
CA ASN A 294 -11.72 -7.80 -8.71
C ASN A 294 -11.76 -8.15 -7.23
N ILE A 295 -12.74 -7.59 -6.52
CA ILE A 295 -12.94 -7.80 -5.09
C ILE A 295 -14.03 -8.86 -4.91
N HIS A 296 -13.63 -10.09 -4.61
CA HIS A 296 -14.58 -11.17 -4.34
C HIS A 296 -15.09 -11.06 -2.90
N THR A 297 -16.38 -11.29 -2.67
CA THR A 297 -17.01 -11.30 -1.34
C THR A 297 -18.14 -12.31 -1.29
N SER A 298 -18.22 -13.14 -0.25
CA SER A 298 -19.37 -14.02 -0.03
C SER A 298 -20.61 -13.28 0.43
N GLU A 299 -20.47 -12.09 1.01
CA GLU A 299 -21.55 -11.29 1.56
C GLU A 299 -21.85 -10.04 0.71
N ALA A 300 -23.03 -9.46 0.91
CA ALA A 300 -23.37 -8.15 0.33
C ALA A 300 -22.44 -7.07 0.89
N VAL A 301 -22.05 -6.09 0.06
CA VAL A 301 -21.28 -4.93 0.52
C VAL A 301 -22.19 -4.00 1.31
N PRO A 302 -21.93 -3.75 2.61
CA PRO A 302 -22.78 -2.88 3.42
C PRO A 302 -22.36 -1.41 3.28
N ILE A 303 -23.34 -0.53 3.18
CA ILE A 303 -23.19 0.93 3.27
C ILE A 303 -24.00 1.39 4.48
N TYR A 304 -23.32 1.92 5.50
CA TYR A 304 -23.95 2.42 6.71
C TYR A 304 -24.17 3.94 6.67
N ASP A 305 -24.79 4.46 7.73
CA ASP A 305 -24.99 5.89 7.91
C ASP A 305 -23.68 6.69 7.86
N ASN A 306 -23.71 7.78 7.09
CA ASN A 306 -22.64 8.77 6.94
C ASN A 306 -21.30 8.17 6.51
N MET A 307 -21.31 7.07 5.76
CA MET A 307 -20.12 6.50 5.12
C MET A 307 -20.29 6.37 3.61
N GLY A 308 -19.19 6.09 2.93
CA GLY A 308 -19.21 5.81 1.50
C GLY A 308 -18.16 4.82 1.05
N ILE A 309 -18.35 4.29 -0.15
CA ILE A 309 -17.32 3.57 -0.89
C ILE A 309 -17.19 4.21 -2.26
N LYS A 310 -15.95 4.52 -2.63
CA LYS A 310 -15.60 5.10 -3.92
C LYS A 310 -14.53 4.25 -4.60
N GLY A 311 -14.81 3.78 -5.80
CA GLY A 311 -13.85 3.03 -6.61
C GLY A 311 -12.88 3.93 -7.38
N GLN A 312 -11.85 3.29 -7.93
CA GLN A 312 -10.79 3.98 -8.68
C GLN A 312 -11.01 3.86 -10.19
N GLY A 313 -10.98 4.99 -10.90
CA GLY A 313 -11.18 5.01 -12.35
C GLY A 313 -12.65 4.89 -12.72
N LYS A 314 -12.96 4.08 -13.75
CA LYS A 314 -14.33 3.77 -14.17
C LYS A 314 -14.93 2.67 -13.29
N ALA A 315 -16.25 2.53 -13.25
CA ALA A 315 -16.94 1.50 -12.47
C ALA A 315 -16.35 0.08 -12.67
N GLU A 316 -16.04 -0.29 -13.91
CA GLU A 316 -15.51 -1.61 -14.28
C GLU A 316 -14.05 -1.83 -13.85
N SER A 317 -13.39 -0.78 -13.34
CA SER A 317 -12.04 -0.86 -12.79
C SER A 317 -12.05 -1.31 -11.32
N THR A 318 -13.14 -1.11 -10.59
CA THR A 318 -13.32 -1.57 -9.20
C THR A 318 -14.60 -2.39 -9.10
N VAL A 319 -14.47 -3.71 -9.15
CA VAL A 319 -15.62 -4.62 -9.27
C VAL A 319 -15.77 -5.48 -8.02
N PHE A 320 -16.92 -5.34 -7.35
CA PHE A 320 -17.34 -6.24 -6.28
C PHE A 320 -18.10 -7.43 -6.86
N TYR A 321 -17.50 -8.61 -6.76
CA TYR A 321 -18.09 -9.89 -7.17
C TYR A 321 -18.64 -10.62 -5.95
N LYS A 322 -19.97 -10.67 -5.82
CA LYS A 322 -20.59 -11.51 -4.81
C LYS A 322 -20.51 -12.99 -5.20
N THR A 323 -19.94 -13.84 -4.34
CA THR A 323 -19.64 -15.25 -4.63
C THR A 323 -20.72 -16.23 -4.15
N THR A 324 -21.69 -15.76 -3.36
CA THR A 324 -22.84 -16.55 -2.88
C THR A 324 -24.18 -15.79 -3.05
N ASN A 325 -25.29 -16.44 -2.70
CA ASN A 325 -26.60 -15.80 -2.51
C ASN A 325 -26.93 -15.63 -1.00
N ASN A 326 -25.90 -15.54 -0.15
CA ASN A 326 -26.07 -15.28 1.27
C ASN A 326 -26.89 -14.00 1.47
N LYS A 327 -27.84 -14.07 2.39
CA LYS A 327 -28.72 -12.94 2.67
C LYS A 327 -28.10 -12.04 3.74
N PHE A 328 -28.04 -10.75 3.44
CA PHE A 328 -27.67 -9.75 4.42
C PHE A 328 -28.77 -9.61 5.48
N LYS A 329 -28.37 -9.60 6.75
CA LYS A 329 -29.28 -9.63 7.90
C LYS A 329 -29.51 -8.22 8.43
N LEU A 330 -30.63 -7.62 8.05
CA LEU A 330 -31.08 -6.34 8.59
C LEU A 330 -31.72 -6.55 9.97
N LYS A 331 -31.32 -5.72 10.94
CA LYS A 331 -31.63 -5.91 12.35
C LYS A 331 -32.44 -4.77 12.94
N LYS A 332 -33.29 -5.08 13.91
CA LYS A 332 -33.97 -4.14 14.80
C LYS A 332 -33.71 -4.57 16.23
N ASP A 333 -33.20 -3.66 17.06
CA ASP A 333 -32.88 -3.93 18.47
C ASP A 333 -32.01 -5.19 18.64
N GLY A 334 -31.03 -5.38 17.76
CA GLY A 334 -30.12 -6.52 17.73
C GLY A 334 -30.67 -7.81 17.07
N ASN A 335 -31.98 -7.90 16.84
CA ASN A 335 -32.64 -9.07 16.27
C ASN A 335 -32.77 -8.96 14.75
N VAL A 336 -32.55 -10.05 14.02
CA VAL A 336 -32.74 -10.08 12.56
C VAL A 336 -34.24 -10.02 12.26
N VAL A 337 -34.66 -9.03 11.47
CA VAL A 337 -36.07 -8.79 11.12
C VAL A 337 -36.33 -8.83 9.62
N LEU A 338 -35.28 -8.68 8.81
CA LEU A 338 -35.35 -8.83 7.36
C LEU A 338 -34.03 -9.41 6.84
N GLU A 339 -34.14 -10.35 5.91
CA GLU A 339 -32.99 -10.93 5.21
C GLU A 339 -33.07 -10.59 3.72
N VAL A 340 -32.04 -9.97 3.17
CA VAL A 340 -32.02 -9.50 1.77
C VAL A 340 -30.86 -10.10 0.99
N ASP A 341 -31.15 -10.76 -0.13
CA ASP A 341 -30.10 -11.15 -1.08
C ASP A 341 -29.79 -9.98 -2.01
N ALA A 342 -28.75 -9.23 -1.67
CA ALA A 342 -28.29 -8.07 -2.44
C ALA A 342 -26.80 -8.18 -2.79
N LEU A 343 -26.35 -7.49 -3.85
CA LEU A 343 -24.92 -7.29 -4.10
C LEU A 343 -24.35 -6.20 -3.18
N CYS A 344 -25.12 -5.12 -3.00
CA CYS A 344 -24.83 -4.02 -2.08
C CYS A 344 -26.11 -3.68 -1.29
N ALA A 345 -25.99 -3.41 0.01
CA ALA A 345 -27.11 -3.07 0.88
C ALA A 345 -26.84 -1.79 1.67
N PHE A 346 -27.81 -0.88 1.67
CA PHE A 346 -27.80 0.30 2.53
C PHE A 346 -28.46 -0.07 3.86
N VAL A 347 -27.74 0.15 4.95
CA VAL A 347 -28.01 -0.45 6.25
C VAL A 347 -28.26 0.65 7.28
N PRO A 348 -29.51 0.86 7.73
CA PRO A 348 -29.82 1.78 8.82
C PRO A 348 -29.30 1.25 10.16
N GLU A 349 -29.35 2.10 11.20
CA GLU A 349 -29.07 1.68 12.58
C GLU A 349 -30.09 0.62 13.06
N LYS A 350 -31.37 0.80 12.75
CA LYS A 350 -32.43 -0.17 13.05
C LYS A 350 -33.38 -0.32 11.86
N TRP A 351 -33.49 -1.52 11.30
CA TRP A 351 -34.40 -1.75 10.19
C TRP A 351 -35.85 -1.90 10.67
N ASP A 352 -36.74 -1.03 10.21
CA ASP A 352 -38.18 -1.17 10.37
C ASP A 352 -38.92 -0.48 9.21
N LEU A 353 -39.78 -1.22 8.52
CA LEU A 353 -40.54 -0.73 7.38
C LEU A 353 -41.57 0.34 7.76
N LEU A 354 -42.17 0.24 8.95
CA LEU A 354 -43.27 1.10 9.40
C LEU A 354 -42.81 2.25 10.32
N ASP A 355 -41.59 2.17 10.86
CA ASP A 355 -40.99 3.27 11.62
C ASP A 355 -40.75 4.49 10.72
N SER A 356 -41.00 5.70 11.20
CA SER A 356 -40.75 6.94 10.44
C SER A 356 -39.55 7.73 10.99
N SER A 357 -38.92 7.24 12.06
CA SER A 357 -37.71 7.84 12.62
C SER A 357 -36.50 7.66 11.71
N MET A 358 -35.57 8.62 11.76
CA MET A 358 -34.39 8.62 10.90
C MET A 358 -33.45 7.44 11.13
N ASP A 359 -33.43 6.85 12.33
CA ASP A 359 -32.64 5.64 12.63
C ASP A 359 -33.06 4.43 11.80
N SER A 360 -34.26 4.49 11.20
CA SER A 360 -34.78 3.48 10.29
C SER A 360 -34.48 3.71 8.81
N PHE A 361 -33.70 4.74 8.51
CA PHE A 361 -33.19 5.06 7.18
C PHE A 361 -31.68 4.98 7.18
N CYS A 362 -31.11 4.45 6.10
CA CYS A 362 -29.69 4.62 5.87
C CYS A 362 -29.43 6.07 5.46
N GLN A 363 -28.66 6.82 6.24
CA GLN A 363 -28.48 8.26 6.08
C GLN A 363 -27.19 8.57 5.34
N ARG A 364 -27.25 9.34 4.25
CA ARG A 364 -26.09 9.87 3.51
C ARG A 364 -25.10 8.78 3.08
N GLY A 365 -25.61 7.59 2.75
CA GLY A 365 -24.81 6.50 2.20
C GLY A 365 -24.35 6.85 0.78
N ILE A 366 -23.07 6.59 0.50
CA ILE A 366 -22.44 6.96 -0.78
C ILE A 366 -21.86 5.72 -1.46
N VAL A 367 -22.15 5.56 -2.75
CA VAL A 367 -21.49 4.57 -3.61
C VAL A 367 -21.11 5.24 -4.93
N GLU A 368 -19.81 5.30 -5.22
CA GLU A 368 -19.30 5.94 -6.42
C GLU A 368 -18.31 5.06 -7.16
N ARG A 369 -18.34 5.06 -8.50
CA ARG A 369 -17.28 4.46 -9.33
C ARG A 369 -16.99 2.98 -9.07
N CYS A 370 -18.03 2.23 -8.72
CA CYS A 370 -17.95 0.80 -8.43
C CYS A 370 -18.87 0.02 -9.37
N MET A 371 -18.49 -1.22 -9.69
CA MET A 371 -19.38 -2.18 -10.34
C MET A 371 -19.73 -3.31 -9.38
N PHE A 372 -21.00 -3.73 -9.36
CA PHE A 372 -21.50 -4.84 -8.56
C PHE A 372 -22.02 -5.96 -9.44
N ARG A 373 -21.52 -7.19 -9.26
CA ARG A 373 -21.92 -8.36 -10.05
C ARG A 373 -21.96 -9.63 -9.19
N ARG A 374 -22.72 -10.64 -9.64
CA ARG A 374 -22.64 -12.00 -9.13
C ARG A 374 -21.52 -12.76 -9.86
N LEU A 375 -20.60 -13.38 -9.12
CA LEU A 375 -19.53 -14.19 -9.72
C LEU A 375 -20.11 -15.41 -10.45
N GLY A 376 -19.62 -15.69 -11.66
CA GLY A 376 -19.98 -16.88 -12.44
C GLY A 376 -21.36 -16.82 -13.12
N LEU A 377 -21.99 -15.65 -13.14
CA LEU A 377 -23.30 -15.46 -13.78
C LEU A 377 -23.19 -15.59 -15.31
N THR A 378 -24.08 -16.37 -15.90
CA THR A 378 -24.17 -16.66 -17.34
C THR A 378 -25.63 -16.71 -17.76
N THR A 379 -25.91 -16.64 -19.07
CA THR A 379 -27.27 -16.82 -19.61
C THR A 379 -27.90 -18.15 -19.19
N SER A 380 -27.11 -19.22 -19.04
CA SER A 380 -27.61 -20.55 -18.69
C SER A 380 -27.96 -20.73 -17.20
N ASN A 381 -27.31 -19.99 -16.29
CA ASN A 381 -27.50 -20.17 -14.84
C ASN A 381 -28.15 -18.97 -14.14
N VAL A 382 -28.40 -17.85 -14.84
CA VAL A 382 -28.98 -16.64 -14.25
C VAL A 382 -30.31 -16.91 -13.52
N ALA A 383 -31.15 -17.82 -14.03
CA ALA A 383 -32.41 -18.16 -13.36
C ALA A 383 -32.21 -18.78 -11.96
N GLU A 384 -31.07 -19.43 -11.72
CA GLU A 384 -30.75 -20.15 -10.50
C GLU A 384 -30.02 -19.26 -9.48
N ILE A 385 -29.02 -18.50 -9.92
CA ILE A 385 -28.08 -17.85 -8.99
C ILE A 385 -28.14 -16.32 -8.97
N LYS A 386 -29.01 -15.69 -9.78
CA LYS A 386 -29.13 -14.23 -9.77
C LYS A 386 -29.44 -13.71 -8.37
N PRO A 387 -28.79 -12.62 -7.93
CA PRO A 387 -29.15 -11.98 -6.69
C PRO A 387 -30.53 -11.34 -6.84
N HIS A 388 -31.28 -11.26 -5.73
CA HIS A 388 -32.59 -10.62 -5.77
C HIS A 388 -32.47 -9.11 -6.04
N TYR A 389 -31.51 -8.45 -5.40
CA TYR A 389 -31.24 -7.02 -5.55
C TYR A 389 -29.81 -6.75 -6.01
N GLY A 390 -29.64 -5.78 -6.91
CA GLY A 390 -28.32 -5.21 -7.18
C GLY A 390 -27.91 -4.33 -6.00
N ILE A 391 -28.56 -3.17 -5.89
CA ILE A 391 -28.48 -2.29 -4.71
C ILE A 391 -29.82 -2.30 -4.00
N PHE A 392 -29.82 -2.75 -2.75
CA PHE A 392 -30.95 -2.61 -1.84
C PHE A 392 -30.81 -1.31 -1.05
N LEU A 393 -31.48 -0.25 -1.50
CA LEU A 393 -31.60 1.01 -0.75
C LEU A 393 -32.54 0.88 0.44
N GLY A 394 -33.54 -0.01 0.34
CA GLY A 394 -34.54 -0.20 1.38
C GLY A 394 -35.18 1.13 1.77
N LYS A 395 -34.87 1.61 2.97
CA LYS A 395 -35.21 2.96 3.41
C LYS A 395 -33.92 3.79 3.47
N SER A 396 -33.84 4.84 2.66
CA SER A 396 -32.62 5.65 2.53
C SER A 396 -32.92 7.15 2.51
N ALA A 397 -32.11 7.91 3.23
CA ALA A 397 -32.18 9.36 3.31
C ALA A 397 -30.91 9.97 2.73
N SER A 398 -31.04 10.75 1.67
CA SER A 398 -29.93 11.29 0.89
C SER A 398 -28.94 10.25 0.35
N PRO A 399 -29.40 9.13 -0.26
CA PRO A 399 -28.47 8.22 -0.92
C PRO A 399 -27.79 8.91 -2.11
N TYR A 400 -26.49 8.69 -2.28
CA TYR A 400 -25.72 9.20 -3.42
C TYR A 400 -25.10 8.03 -4.18
N ILE A 401 -25.65 7.73 -5.36
CA ILE A 401 -25.17 6.66 -6.24
C ILE A 401 -24.69 7.31 -7.55
N ARG A 402 -23.40 7.24 -7.84
CA ARG A 402 -22.83 7.90 -9.01
C ARG A 402 -21.80 7.06 -9.75
N GLU A 403 -21.89 7.01 -11.08
CA GLU A 403 -20.93 6.29 -11.92
C GLU A 403 -20.84 4.80 -11.48
N VAL A 404 -21.99 4.17 -11.25
CA VAL A 404 -22.10 2.79 -10.73
C VAL A 404 -22.63 1.85 -11.82
N GLY A 405 -22.03 0.66 -11.91
CA GLY A 405 -22.50 -0.44 -12.74
C GLY A 405 -23.17 -1.54 -11.92
N ILE A 406 -24.31 -2.04 -12.36
CA ILE A 406 -25.03 -3.15 -11.74
C ILE A 406 -25.38 -4.17 -12.83
N GLU A 407 -25.09 -5.44 -12.57
CA GLU A 407 -25.41 -6.50 -13.52
C GLU A 407 -26.03 -7.73 -12.88
N GLY A 408 -27.09 -8.21 -13.52
CA GLY A 408 -27.57 -9.57 -13.34
C GLY A 408 -28.48 -9.80 -12.13
N ALA A 409 -28.92 -8.74 -11.45
CA ALA A 409 -29.91 -8.84 -10.38
C ALA A 409 -31.35 -8.93 -10.90
N LEU A 410 -32.25 -9.58 -10.15
CA LEU A 410 -33.69 -9.60 -10.47
C LEU A 410 -34.26 -8.18 -10.44
N ILE A 411 -33.90 -7.39 -9.43
CA ILE A 411 -34.17 -5.95 -9.34
C ILE A 411 -32.84 -5.21 -9.28
N GLY A 412 -32.61 -4.26 -10.17
CA GLY A 412 -31.36 -3.50 -10.21
C GLY A 412 -31.16 -2.65 -8.95
N ILE A 413 -32.04 -1.68 -8.73
CA ILE A 413 -32.09 -0.85 -7.52
C ILE A 413 -33.48 -0.93 -6.91
N LYS A 414 -33.57 -1.32 -5.64
CA LYS A 414 -34.82 -1.33 -4.87
C LYS A 414 -34.80 -0.28 -3.76
N ALA A 415 -35.72 0.66 -3.79
CA ALA A 415 -36.07 1.48 -2.62
C ALA A 415 -37.54 1.30 -2.25
N MET A 416 -37.77 1.10 -0.96
CA MET A 416 -39.09 1.12 -0.35
C MET A 416 -39.47 2.57 0.00
N CYS A 417 -38.55 3.32 0.62
CA CYS A 417 -38.74 4.74 0.88
C CYS A 417 -37.40 5.47 0.76
N ALA A 418 -37.22 6.26 -0.30
CA ALA A 418 -35.99 7.02 -0.51
C ALA A 418 -36.27 8.51 -0.70
N PHE A 419 -35.50 9.37 -0.05
CA PHE A 419 -35.65 10.81 -0.25
C PHE A 419 -34.36 11.62 -0.28
N SER A 420 -34.42 12.78 -0.95
CA SER A 420 -33.30 13.72 -1.12
C SER A 420 -32.06 13.07 -1.76
N GLY A 421 -32.27 12.05 -2.59
CA GLY A 421 -31.20 11.22 -3.15
C GLY A 421 -30.87 11.53 -4.60
N ILE A 422 -29.68 11.12 -5.02
CA ILE A 422 -29.18 11.24 -6.40
C ILE A 422 -28.78 9.87 -6.93
N ILE A 423 -29.20 9.56 -8.15
CA ILE A 423 -28.76 8.42 -8.96
C ILE A 423 -28.26 9.00 -10.28
N GLU A 424 -26.94 9.05 -10.47
CA GLU A 424 -26.28 9.78 -11.56
C GLU A 424 -25.33 8.88 -12.36
N SER A 425 -25.49 8.82 -13.68
CA SER A 425 -24.60 8.05 -14.57
C SER A 425 -24.50 6.58 -14.14
N VAL A 426 -25.67 5.93 -13.95
CA VAL A 426 -25.76 4.55 -13.46
C VAL A 426 -26.22 3.63 -14.58
N GLY A 427 -25.48 2.54 -14.79
CA GLY A 427 -25.83 1.48 -15.74
C GLY A 427 -26.35 0.24 -15.03
N ILE A 428 -27.53 -0.23 -15.41
CA ILE A 428 -28.20 -1.40 -14.82
C ILE A 428 -28.57 -2.37 -15.93
N SER A 429 -28.01 -3.57 -15.89
CA SER A 429 -28.21 -4.56 -16.96
C SER A 429 -28.61 -5.94 -16.46
N GLN A 430 -29.39 -6.64 -17.28
CA GLN A 430 -29.85 -8.00 -17.06
C GLN A 430 -30.09 -8.70 -18.42
N TRP A 431 -30.10 -10.03 -18.45
CA TRP A 431 -30.56 -10.78 -19.62
C TRP A 431 -32.08 -10.77 -19.73
N ASN A 432 -32.57 -10.54 -20.95
CA ASN A 432 -33.99 -10.55 -21.29
C ASN A 432 -34.65 -11.83 -20.75
N GLY A 433 -35.85 -11.70 -20.19
CA GLY A 433 -36.56 -12.81 -19.56
C GLY A 433 -36.22 -13.06 -18.08
N HIS A 434 -35.17 -12.44 -17.52
CA HIS A 434 -34.71 -12.73 -16.16
C HIS A 434 -34.80 -11.57 -15.15
N GLY A 435 -35.01 -10.33 -15.60
CA GLY A 435 -35.13 -9.14 -14.75
C GLY A 435 -36.56 -8.66 -14.57
N TYR A 436 -36.94 -8.36 -13.32
CA TYR A 436 -38.24 -7.78 -13.00
C TYR A 436 -38.25 -6.27 -13.22
N ALA A 437 -37.40 -5.54 -12.50
CA ALA A 437 -37.34 -4.08 -12.59
C ALA A 437 -35.89 -3.57 -12.54
N GLY A 438 -35.52 -2.64 -13.42
CA GLY A 438 -34.21 -1.99 -13.32
C GLY A 438 -34.13 -1.08 -12.12
N ILE A 439 -35.05 -0.12 -12.05
CA ILE A 439 -35.30 0.68 -10.85
C ILE A 439 -36.71 0.39 -10.35
N ASP A 440 -36.81 0.02 -9.08
CA ASP A 440 -38.06 -0.14 -8.36
C ASP A 440 -38.09 0.80 -7.14
N LEU A 441 -38.84 1.90 -7.29
CA LEU A 441 -39.18 2.82 -6.20
C LEU A 441 -40.63 2.58 -5.82
N SER A 442 -40.86 1.61 -4.94
CA SER A 442 -42.20 1.26 -4.49
C SER A 442 -42.18 0.58 -3.13
N GLN A 443 -43.22 0.84 -2.36
CA GLN A 443 -43.50 0.15 -1.11
C GLN A 443 -44.91 -0.44 -1.16
N ASP A 444 -44.96 -1.77 -1.19
CA ASP A 444 -46.18 -2.54 -1.03
C ASP A 444 -46.04 -3.44 0.21
N ASN A 445 -47.09 -3.48 1.03
CA ASN A 445 -47.21 -4.44 2.12
C ASN A 445 -48.59 -5.08 2.06
N ASN A 446 -48.67 -6.32 1.59
CA ASN A 446 -49.91 -7.09 1.45
C ASN A 446 -51.02 -6.35 0.67
N GLY A 447 -50.66 -5.70 -0.45
CA GLY A 447 -51.59 -4.95 -1.30
C GLY A 447 -51.91 -3.53 -0.82
N ILE A 448 -51.29 -3.09 0.29
CA ILE A 448 -51.33 -1.69 0.71
C ILE A 448 -50.12 -0.96 0.13
N HIS A 449 -50.39 0.03 -0.72
CA HIS A 449 -49.36 0.86 -1.34
C HIS A 449 -49.06 2.11 -0.51
N TYR A 450 -47.81 2.25 -0.09
CA TYR A 450 -47.31 3.39 0.69
C TYR A 450 -46.52 4.37 -0.18
N MET A 451 -46.22 5.54 0.38
CA MET A 451 -45.35 6.53 -0.25
C MET A 451 -43.94 5.96 -0.39
N SER A 452 -43.36 6.04 -1.60
CA SER A 452 -42.02 5.52 -1.86
C SER A 452 -40.90 6.54 -1.65
N GLY A 453 -41.26 7.72 -1.16
CA GLY A 453 -40.34 8.80 -0.82
C GLY A 453 -40.45 10.00 -1.75
N THR A 454 -39.41 10.84 -1.77
CA THR A 454 -39.51 12.21 -2.28
C THR A 454 -38.19 12.80 -2.78
N SER A 455 -38.19 13.84 -3.63
CA SER A 455 -36.95 14.53 -4.03
C SER A 455 -35.85 13.59 -4.53
N MET A 456 -36.19 12.64 -5.40
CA MET A 456 -35.19 11.81 -6.07
C MET A 456 -34.79 12.44 -7.39
N ASP A 457 -33.49 12.59 -7.59
CA ASP A 457 -32.89 13.09 -8.84
C ASP A 457 -32.20 11.93 -9.54
N MET A 458 -32.80 11.47 -10.63
CA MET A 458 -32.27 10.41 -11.49
C MET A 458 -31.79 11.04 -12.79
N ARG A 459 -30.50 10.89 -13.10
CA ARG A 459 -29.92 11.49 -14.30
C ARG A 459 -28.94 10.56 -15.00
N LEU A 460 -29.02 10.47 -16.33
CA LEU A 460 -28.18 9.57 -17.12
C LEU A 460 -28.23 8.12 -16.59
N VAL A 461 -29.42 7.67 -16.18
CA VAL A 461 -29.63 6.30 -15.71
C VAL A 461 -30.07 5.44 -16.88
N GLN A 462 -29.28 4.41 -17.18
CA GLN A 462 -29.54 3.45 -18.25
C GLN A 462 -29.94 2.11 -17.65
N VAL A 463 -31.08 1.60 -18.11
CA VAL A 463 -31.62 0.30 -17.69
C VAL A 463 -31.78 -0.59 -18.92
N ARG A 464 -31.30 -1.84 -18.85
CA ARG A 464 -31.39 -2.79 -19.96
C ARG A 464 -31.82 -4.19 -19.53
N GLY A 465 -32.77 -4.77 -20.26
CA GLY A 465 -33.13 -6.20 -20.18
C GLY A 465 -34.01 -6.61 -19.00
N PHE A 466 -34.92 -5.72 -18.59
CA PHE A 466 -35.91 -5.96 -17.54
C PHE A 466 -37.33 -5.95 -18.10
N GLN A 467 -38.28 -6.51 -17.35
CA GLN A 467 -39.72 -6.39 -17.65
C GLN A 467 -40.24 -4.98 -17.41
N PHE A 468 -39.73 -4.31 -16.38
CA PHE A 468 -39.99 -2.92 -16.11
C PHE A 468 -38.67 -2.16 -16.10
N GLY A 469 -38.50 -1.14 -16.94
CA GLY A 469 -37.30 -0.31 -16.89
C GLY A 469 -37.27 0.46 -15.56
N PHE A 470 -38.25 1.33 -15.40
CA PHE A 470 -38.51 2.11 -14.20
C PHE A 470 -39.91 1.81 -13.68
N TYR A 471 -39.99 1.17 -12.51
CA TYR A 471 -41.24 0.91 -11.79
C TYR A 471 -41.32 1.86 -10.59
N ILE A 472 -42.14 2.90 -10.71
CA ILE A 472 -42.20 4.01 -9.75
C ILE A 472 -43.63 4.12 -9.23
N SER A 473 -43.80 3.96 -7.92
CA SER A 473 -45.12 4.00 -7.28
C SER A 473 -45.13 5.01 -6.14
N LYS A 474 -46.07 5.97 -6.15
CA LYS A 474 -46.28 6.95 -5.07
C LYS A 474 -45.03 7.76 -4.69
N LEU A 475 -44.21 8.12 -5.68
CA LEU A 475 -43.02 8.97 -5.52
C LEU A 475 -43.39 10.45 -5.70
N GLN A 476 -42.77 11.35 -4.92
CA GLN A 476 -43.10 12.78 -4.92
C GLN A 476 -41.98 13.69 -5.41
N TYR A 477 -42.35 14.68 -6.23
CA TYR A 477 -41.53 15.81 -6.67
C TYR A 477 -40.09 15.42 -7.08
N SER A 478 -40.00 14.36 -7.88
CA SER A 478 -38.76 13.77 -8.35
C SER A 478 -38.53 14.07 -9.84
N THR A 479 -37.28 14.03 -10.27
CA THR A 479 -36.88 14.34 -11.64
C THR A 479 -36.12 13.18 -12.27
N MET A 480 -36.39 12.95 -13.56
CA MET A 480 -35.67 12.05 -14.44
C MET A 480 -35.10 12.87 -15.60
N LEU A 481 -33.78 12.83 -15.79
CA LEU A 481 -33.06 13.58 -16.83
C LEU A 481 -32.23 12.63 -17.69
N ASP A 482 -32.49 12.59 -19.00
CA ASP A 482 -31.72 11.81 -19.96
C ASP A 482 -31.60 10.32 -19.58
N CYS A 483 -32.64 9.75 -18.95
CA CYS A 483 -32.68 8.34 -18.57
C CYS A 483 -33.14 7.47 -19.75
N THR A 484 -32.56 6.28 -19.90
CA THR A 484 -32.91 5.33 -20.96
C THR A 484 -33.37 3.97 -20.43
N ALA A 485 -34.32 3.37 -21.12
CA ALA A 485 -34.78 2.00 -20.88
C ALA A 485 -34.75 1.20 -22.18
N GLU A 486 -33.93 0.15 -22.19
CA GLU A 486 -33.53 -0.59 -23.39
C GLU A 486 -33.83 -2.08 -23.27
N GLU A 487 -34.14 -2.73 -24.39
CA GLU A 487 -34.43 -4.17 -24.45
C GLU A 487 -35.48 -4.65 -23.43
N ILE A 488 -36.43 -3.77 -23.12
CA ILE A 488 -37.47 -4.05 -22.14
C ILE A 488 -38.39 -5.13 -22.70
N SER A 489 -38.49 -6.24 -21.98
CA SER A 489 -39.18 -7.45 -22.44
C SER A 489 -39.74 -8.23 -21.26
N PRO A 490 -40.90 -8.92 -21.41
CA PRO A 490 -41.48 -9.67 -20.30
C PRO A 490 -40.53 -10.72 -19.74
N MET A 491 -40.56 -10.93 -18.43
CA MET A 491 -39.87 -12.07 -17.82
C MET A 491 -40.40 -13.40 -18.36
N HIS A 492 -39.62 -14.47 -18.19
CA HIS A 492 -40.12 -15.82 -18.43
C HIS A 492 -41.39 -16.10 -17.61
N GLY A 493 -42.46 -16.52 -18.30
CA GLY A 493 -43.79 -16.73 -17.70
C GLY A 493 -44.70 -15.51 -17.75
N GLU A 494 -44.17 -14.32 -18.00
CA GLU A 494 -44.92 -13.07 -18.06
C GLU A 494 -45.26 -12.67 -19.50
N GLU A 495 -46.23 -11.77 -19.64
CA GLU A 495 -46.71 -11.31 -20.95
C GLU A 495 -46.59 -9.82 -21.17
N THR A 496 -46.51 -9.05 -20.09
CA THR A 496 -46.54 -7.59 -20.12
C THR A 496 -45.21 -7.02 -19.70
N SER A 497 -44.76 -5.95 -20.37
CA SER A 497 -43.58 -5.18 -20.00
C SER A 497 -43.79 -3.70 -20.32
N TYR A 498 -43.16 -2.82 -19.55
CA TYR A 498 -43.22 -1.37 -19.77
C TYR A 498 -41.88 -0.71 -19.47
N ALA A 499 -41.41 0.16 -20.35
CA ALA A 499 -40.15 0.88 -20.12
C ALA A 499 -40.25 1.82 -18.90
N PHE A 500 -41.34 2.58 -18.80
CA PHE A 500 -41.66 3.39 -17.64
C PHE A 500 -43.06 3.04 -17.14
N TYR A 501 -43.18 2.61 -15.89
CA TYR A 501 -44.46 2.34 -15.23
C TYR A 501 -44.59 3.18 -13.96
N PHE A 502 -45.47 4.18 -14.03
CA PHE A 502 -45.85 5.02 -12.92
C PHE A 502 -47.18 4.60 -12.30
N LYS A 503 -47.20 4.47 -10.97
CA LYS A 503 -48.43 4.32 -10.17
C LYS A 503 -48.57 5.51 -9.24
N ASP A 504 -49.62 6.30 -9.37
CA ASP A 504 -49.80 7.56 -8.64
C ASP A 504 -48.52 8.44 -8.58
N PRO A 505 -47.95 8.87 -9.72
CA PRO A 505 -46.80 9.78 -9.68
C PRO A 505 -47.24 11.14 -9.12
N TYR A 506 -46.49 11.76 -8.22
CA TYR A 506 -46.86 13.07 -7.65
C TYR A 506 -45.87 14.15 -8.06
N CYS A 507 -46.21 14.95 -9.07
CA CYS A 507 -45.38 16.03 -9.58
C CYS A 507 -44.00 15.55 -10.08
N ILE A 508 -43.96 14.42 -10.79
CA ILE A 508 -42.72 13.91 -11.38
C ILE A 508 -42.48 14.57 -12.74
N THR A 509 -41.22 14.89 -13.04
CA THR A 509 -40.81 15.41 -14.37
C THR A 509 -39.83 14.45 -15.03
N MET A 510 -40.09 14.12 -16.30
CA MET A 510 -39.16 13.43 -17.21
C MET A 510 -38.71 14.40 -18.29
N ASN A 511 -37.41 14.52 -18.50
CA ASN A 511 -36.83 15.43 -19.48
C ASN A 511 -35.73 14.70 -20.28
N GLY A 512 -35.87 14.63 -21.60
CA GLY A 512 -34.87 14.03 -22.48
C GLY A 512 -34.74 12.51 -22.37
N CYS A 513 -35.70 11.84 -21.72
CA CYS A 513 -35.67 10.38 -21.58
C CYS A 513 -35.97 9.67 -22.90
N ALA A 514 -35.39 8.50 -23.12
CA ALA A 514 -35.59 7.73 -24.35
C ALA A 514 -35.76 6.22 -24.08
N THR A 515 -36.16 5.49 -25.10
CA THR A 515 -36.22 4.02 -25.07
C THR A 515 -35.69 3.41 -26.34
N GLU A 516 -35.22 2.16 -26.27
CA GLU A 516 -34.71 1.42 -27.43
C GLU A 516 -35.09 -0.06 -27.31
N TYR A 517 -35.44 -0.72 -28.42
CA TYR A 517 -35.69 -2.17 -28.46
C TYR A 517 -36.78 -2.68 -27.46
N VAL A 518 -37.78 -1.87 -27.13
CA VAL A 518 -38.85 -2.23 -26.18
C VAL A 518 -39.89 -3.15 -26.83
N THR A 519 -40.12 -4.33 -26.23
CA THR A 519 -41.10 -5.37 -26.63
C THR A 519 -42.36 -5.32 -25.75
N GLY A 520 -42.81 -4.11 -25.46
CA GLY A 520 -43.91 -3.80 -24.54
C GLY A 520 -44.41 -2.39 -24.75
N GLY A 521 -45.06 -1.82 -23.74
CA GLY A 521 -45.43 -0.41 -23.77
C GLY A 521 -44.26 0.49 -23.39
N GLN A 522 -44.30 1.74 -23.84
CA GLN A 522 -43.28 2.73 -23.55
C GLN A 522 -43.53 3.37 -22.19
N ILE A 523 -44.74 3.91 -21.99
CA ILE A 523 -45.11 4.57 -20.72
C ILE A 523 -46.51 4.12 -20.31
N MET A 524 -46.61 3.60 -19.09
CA MET A 524 -47.87 3.35 -18.40
C MET A 524 -47.97 4.26 -17.19
N VAL A 525 -49.09 4.96 -17.04
CA VAL A 525 -49.44 5.71 -15.84
C VAL A 525 -50.78 5.18 -15.33
N SER A 526 -50.83 4.68 -14.11
CA SER A 526 -52.08 4.23 -13.48
C SER A 526 -52.33 4.91 -12.15
N SER A 527 -53.59 5.14 -11.81
CA SER A 527 -54.00 5.53 -10.48
C SER A 527 -54.36 4.34 -9.60
N LEU A 528 -54.07 4.41 -8.30
CA LEU A 528 -54.57 3.44 -7.31
C LEU A 528 -55.87 3.93 -6.66
N PRO A 529 -56.67 3.05 -6.04
CA PRO A 529 -57.91 3.44 -5.37
C PRO A 529 -57.72 4.54 -4.31
N ASN A 530 -56.61 4.48 -3.58
CA ASN A 530 -56.29 5.38 -2.46
C ASN A 530 -55.06 6.24 -2.78
N ALA A 531 -55.19 7.13 -3.77
CA ALA A 531 -54.16 8.12 -4.10
C ALA A 531 -54.00 9.14 -2.95
N ALA A 532 -52.76 9.44 -2.56
CA ALA A 532 -52.44 10.33 -1.45
C ALA A 532 -52.51 11.82 -1.83
N PHE A 533 -52.21 12.13 -3.09
CA PHE A 533 -52.31 13.46 -3.67
C PHE A 533 -52.92 13.35 -5.07
N ARG A 534 -53.06 14.49 -5.75
CA ARG A 534 -53.40 14.51 -7.18
C ARG A 534 -52.23 13.96 -7.99
N PRO A 535 -52.37 12.81 -8.69
CA PRO A 535 -51.28 12.31 -9.50
C PRO A 535 -50.99 13.27 -10.66
N ALA A 536 -49.71 13.58 -10.87
CA ALA A 536 -49.22 14.48 -11.89
C ALA A 536 -47.86 14.02 -12.45
N LEU A 537 -47.75 13.95 -13.78
CA LEU A 537 -46.53 13.61 -14.51
C LEU A 537 -46.34 14.59 -15.67
N LYS A 538 -45.13 15.15 -15.80
CA LYS A 538 -44.72 15.94 -16.97
C LYS A 538 -43.64 15.20 -17.74
N ILE A 539 -43.77 15.14 -19.05
CA ILE A 539 -42.80 14.51 -19.96
C ILE A 539 -42.45 15.52 -21.05
N THR A 540 -41.16 15.80 -21.23
CA THR A 540 -40.64 16.69 -22.27
C THR A 540 -39.48 16.03 -23.01
N GLY A 541 -39.44 16.17 -24.34
CA GLY A 541 -38.31 15.68 -25.14
C GLY A 541 -38.16 14.17 -25.16
N TYR A 542 -39.26 13.41 -25.11
CA TYR A 542 -39.23 11.95 -25.09
C TYR A 542 -39.09 11.34 -26.50
N LEU A 543 -38.27 10.29 -26.62
CA LEU A 543 -38.00 9.62 -27.90
C LEU A 543 -38.05 8.07 -27.79
N PRO A 544 -39.03 7.41 -28.44
CA PRO A 544 -39.08 5.95 -28.56
C PRO A 544 -38.37 5.46 -29.83
N ILE A 545 -37.33 4.66 -29.67
CA ILE A 545 -36.46 4.16 -30.76
C ILE A 545 -36.64 2.64 -30.93
N ASP A 546 -36.59 2.16 -32.17
CA ASP A 546 -36.56 0.73 -32.52
C ASP A 546 -37.59 -0.16 -31.79
N GLN A 547 -38.84 0.31 -31.77
CA GLN A 547 -39.97 -0.35 -31.11
C GLN A 547 -40.12 -1.80 -31.62
N LYS A 548 -40.42 -2.74 -30.72
CA LYS A 548 -40.63 -4.16 -31.04
C LYS A 548 -42.08 -4.57 -30.83
N ASN A 549 -42.49 -5.65 -31.49
CA ASN A 549 -43.86 -6.14 -31.40
C ASN A 549 -44.11 -6.76 -30.02
N PRO A 550 -45.01 -6.22 -29.18
CA PRO A 550 -45.30 -6.78 -27.87
C PRO A 550 -45.80 -8.22 -27.92
N LYS A 551 -45.61 -8.99 -26.85
CA LYS A 551 -46.05 -10.39 -26.77
C LYS A 551 -47.58 -10.52 -26.81
N ILE A 552 -48.28 -9.60 -26.14
CA ILE A 552 -49.75 -9.46 -26.17
C ILE A 552 -50.12 -8.06 -26.66
N PRO A 553 -51.36 -7.83 -27.15
CA PRO A 553 -51.81 -6.49 -27.51
C PRO A 553 -51.59 -5.48 -26.38
N THR A 554 -50.65 -4.56 -26.58
CA THR A 554 -50.16 -3.63 -25.57
C THR A 554 -50.12 -2.21 -26.14
N PRO A 555 -50.82 -1.25 -25.52
CA PRO A 555 -50.75 0.16 -25.93
C PRO A 555 -49.34 0.73 -25.76
N ILE A 556 -48.87 1.46 -26.78
CA ILE A 556 -47.56 2.11 -26.73
C ILE A 556 -47.48 3.12 -25.57
N PHE A 557 -48.54 3.90 -25.35
CA PHE A 557 -48.70 4.78 -24.21
C PHE A 557 -50.08 4.60 -23.59
N ALA A 558 -50.15 4.58 -22.26
CA ALA A 558 -51.39 4.34 -21.55
C ALA A 558 -51.47 5.19 -20.29
N VAL A 559 -52.61 5.87 -20.10
CA VAL A 559 -52.93 6.61 -18.89
C VAL A 559 -54.29 6.13 -18.38
N ASP A 560 -54.31 5.46 -17.24
CA ASP A 560 -55.51 4.89 -16.63
C ASP A 560 -55.81 5.52 -15.27
N GLY A 561 -56.82 6.37 -15.22
CA GLY A 561 -57.30 7.08 -14.05
C GLY A 561 -58.53 6.42 -13.43
N GLY A 562 -58.47 5.11 -13.17
CA GLY A 562 -59.52 4.34 -12.50
C GLY A 562 -59.72 4.65 -11.01
N GLY A 563 -58.86 5.48 -10.41
CA GLY A 563 -58.94 5.92 -9.01
C GLY A 563 -59.88 7.10 -8.80
N GLU A 564 -60.19 7.39 -7.55
CA GLU A 564 -61.13 8.46 -7.17
C GLU A 564 -60.56 9.88 -7.40
N VAL A 565 -59.24 10.01 -7.38
CA VAL A 565 -58.55 11.29 -7.52
C VAL A 565 -58.19 11.53 -8.99
N SER A 566 -58.54 12.71 -9.50
CA SER A 566 -58.18 13.09 -10.88
C SER A 566 -56.66 13.11 -11.08
N MET A 567 -56.20 12.60 -12.21
CA MET A 567 -54.79 12.53 -12.62
C MET A 567 -54.55 13.41 -13.84
N ASN A 568 -53.42 14.12 -13.83
CA ASN A 568 -52.99 14.99 -14.94
C ASN A 568 -51.65 14.52 -15.52
N VAL A 569 -51.61 14.25 -16.81
CA VAL A 569 -50.36 13.97 -17.54
C VAL A 569 -50.17 15.02 -18.63
N VAL A 570 -49.00 15.65 -18.68
CA VAL A 570 -48.63 16.60 -19.72
C VAL A 570 -47.43 16.04 -20.48
N ILE A 571 -47.54 15.97 -21.79
CA ILE A 571 -46.46 15.53 -22.68
C ILE A 571 -46.21 16.65 -23.70
N ASP A 572 -45.01 17.17 -23.76
CA ASP A 572 -44.64 18.24 -24.69
C ASP A 572 -43.35 17.96 -25.45
N ALA A 573 -43.23 18.56 -26.64
CA ALA A 573 -42.04 18.51 -27.49
C ALA A 573 -41.41 17.11 -27.62
N SER A 574 -42.24 16.07 -27.79
CA SER A 574 -41.85 14.66 -27.80
C SER A 574 -42.26 13.97 -29.09
N ASP A 575 -41.59 12.86 -29.44
CA ASP A 575 -42.03 11.97 -30.51
C ASP A 575 -42.87 10.82 -29.93
N LEU A 576 -44.16 10.79 -30.25
CA LEU A 576 -45.07 9.74 -29.78
C LEU A 576 -45.49 8.80 -30.92
N THR A 577 -44.72 8.77 -32.00
CA THR A 577 -45.02 7.99 -33.19
C THR A 577 -44.90 6.51 -32.91
N ARG A 578 -45.94 5.75 -33.24
CA ARG A 578 -45.92 4.29 -33.18
C ARG A 578 -45.29 3.70 -34.44
N GLN A 579 -44.41 2.73 -34.28
CA GLN A 579 -43.78 2.05 -35.41
C GLN A 579 -44.81 1.20 -36.18
N PRO A 580 -44.94 1.40 -37.51
CA PRO A 580 -45.89 0.66 -38.32
C PRO A 580 -45.49 -0.83 -38.45
N GLY A 581 -46.47 -1.70 -38.67
CA GLY A 581 -46.26 -3.13 -38.91
C GLY A 581 -46.13 -4.00 -37.65
N LEU A 582 -46.19 -3.42 -36.45
CA LEU A 582 -46.17 -4.15 -35.18
C LEU A 582 -47.62 -4.46 -34.73
N SER A 583 -48.09 -5.67 -35.02
CA SER A 583 -49.51 -6.06 -34.87
C SER A 583 -50.07 -5.95 -33.44
N ASN A 584 -49.23 -6.19 -32.43
CA ASN A 584 -49.61 -6.15 -31.02
C ASN A 584 -49.29 -4.81 -30.37
N LEU A 585 -48.61 -3.89 -31.07
CA LEU A 585 -48.37 -2.55 -30.54
C LEU A 585 -49.60 -1.69 -30.85
N LEU A 586 -50.42 -1.47 -29.83
CA LEU A 586 -51.70 -0.80 -29.96
C LEU A 586 -51.54 0.74 -29.89
N PRO A 587 -52.48 1.49 -30.48
CA PRO A 587 -52.56 2.94 -30.32
C PRO A 587 -52.64 3.37 -28.85
N PRO A 588 -52.20 4.60 -28.53
CA PRO A 588 -52.23 5.10 -27.17
C PRO A 588 -53.66 5.43 -26.70
N TYR A 589 -53.89 5.39 -25.38
CA TYR A 589 -55.22 5.66 -24.81
C TYR A 589 -55.18 6.35 -23.45
N VAL A 590 -56.30 7.00 -23.14
CA VAL A 590 -56.63 7.56 -21.82
C VAL A 590 -57.92 6.91 -21.32
N SER A 591 -57.94 6.35 -20.12
CA SER A 591 -59.15 5.78 -19.50
C SER A 591 -59.44 6.30 -18.11
N GLY A 592 -60.71 6.24 -17.72
CA GLY A 592 -61.18 6.60 -16.38
C GLY A 592 -61.49 8.09 -16.25
N ALA A 593 -62.63 8.42 -15.65
CA ALA A 593 -63.13 9.80 -15.53
C ALA A 593 -62.16 10.75 -14.80
N GLY A 594 -61.23 10.21 -14.01
CA GLY A 594 -60.18 10.97 -13.35
C GLY A 594 -59.03 11.37 -14.26
N ALA A 595 -58.76 10.66 -15.36
CA ALA A 595 -57.57 10.86 -16.18
C ALA A 595 -57.73 11.98 -17.21
N LYS A 596 -56.73 12.87 -17.21
CA LYS A 596 -56.59 13.97 -18.18
C LYS A 596 -55.19 13.97 -18.76
N VAL A 597 -55.09 13.90 -20.08
CA VAL A 597 -53.83 14.01 -20.81
C VAL A 597 -53.85 15.23 -21.71
N ILE A 598 -52.79 16.03 -21.64
CA ILE A 598 -52.54 17.16 -22.53
C ILE A 598 -51.26 16.87 -23.31
N ILE A 599 -51.34 16.94 -24.63
CA ILE A 599 -50.19 16.78 -25.53
C ILE A 599 -49.95 18.11 -26.23
N ILE A 600 -48.70 18.60 -26.24
CA ILE A 600 -48.35 19.93 -26.76
C ILE A 600 -47.17 19.83 -27.74
N GLY A 601 -47.40 20.13 -29.02
CA GLY A 601 -46.33 20.16 -30.02
C GLY A 601 -45.58 18.82 -30.18
N CYS A 602 -46.26 17.69 -29.96
CA CYS A 602 -45.67 16.35 -30.13
C CYS A 602 -46.03 15.73 -31.50
N ALA A 603 -45.11 14.93 -32.04
CA ALA A 603 -45.39 14.05 -33.18
C ALA A 603 -46.20 12.81 -32.76
N GLY A 604 -46.70 12.04 -33.72
CA GLY A 604 -47.44 10.79 -33.49
C GLY A 604 -48.97 10.92 -33.54
N GLU A 605 -49.66 9.80 -33.34
CA GLU A 605 -51.12 9.67 -33.52
C GLU A 605 -51.94 10.22 -32.34
N ASP A 606 -53.20 10.58 -32.60
CA ASP A 606 -54.14 11.00 -31.55
C ASP A 606 -54.49 9.86 -30.59
N TRP A 607 -54.64 10.21 -29.32
CA TRP A 607 -54.96 9.24 -28.27
C TRP A 607 -56.47 8.99 -28.20
N GLN A 608 -56.84 7.76 -27.86
CA GLN A 608 -58.24 7.38 -27.69
C GLN A 608 -58.71 7.60 -26.26
N GLY A 609 -59.77 8.39 -26.06
CA GLY A 609 -60.48 8.48 -24.78
C GLY A 609 -61.41 7.27 -24.57
N LYS A 610 -61.34 6.66 -23.39
CA LYS A 610 -62.17 5.51 -22.98
C LYS A 610 -62.73 5.74 -21.58
N SER A 611 -63.92 5.22 -21.29
CA SER A 611 -64.49 5.21 -19.92
C SER A 611 -64.42 6.56 -19.18
N GLY A 612 -64.66 7.67 -19.89
CA GLY A 612 -64.63 9.03 -19.33
C GLY A 612 -63.25 9.70 -19.28
N GLY A 613 -62.17 9.03 -19.67
CA GLY A 613 -60.83 9.61 -19.79
C GLY A 613 -60.76 10.67 -20.89
N VAL A 614 -60.06 11.77 -20.61
CA VAL A 614 -60.02 12.95 -21.50
C VAL A 614 -58.62 13.16 -22.06
N PHE A 615 -58.55 13.36 -23.37
CA PHE A 615 -57.35 13.71 -24.12
C PHE A 615 -57.55 15.05 -24.84
N ASN A 616 -56.56 15.95 -24.76
CA ASN A 616 -56.50 17.18 -25.55
C ASN A 616 -55.13 17.29 -26.23
N ARG A 617 -55.13 17.51 -27.55
CA ARG A 617 -53.93 17.87 -28.31
C ARG A 617 -53.91 19.37 -28.60
N LEU A 618 -52.80 20.01 -28.29
CA LEU A 618 -52.50 21.40 -28.63
C LEU A 618 -51.37 21.38 -29.67
N ALA A 619 -51.63 22.02 -30.82
CA ALA A 619 -50.73 22.06 -31.96
C ALA A 619 -49.45 22.84 -31.66
#